data_AF-A0A1I7TDR7-F1
#
_entry.id   AF-A0A1I7TDR7-F1
#
_cell.length_a   1.000
_cell.length_b   1.000
_cell.length_c   1.000
_cell.angle_alpha   90.00
_cell.angle_beta   90.00
_cell.angle_gamma   90.00
#
_symmetry.space_group_name_H-M   'P 1'
#
loop_
_entity.id
_entity.type
_entity.pdbx_description
1 polymer ?
#
loop_
_entity_poly.entity_id
_entity_poly.type
_entity_poly.pdbx_seq_one_letter_code
_entity_poly.pdbx_strand_id
1 'polypeptide(L)'
;MVHINLTRLAHECELQMSEQEIDQIERRHAKLDKSTDSILLMTPIFSIISFIFSVTLLAAILFSLLRRKIPSRKYSIIISRTAADIFSSVLIAAASLFANSYSASYVVLALFLFICTFGVIQLTSSHIAVIILRQISVTRPYGFQSICSIRRLSLVAGFTWCLSIMYSAAYAPMTTVIVDASKEDRVCPFDNCQRPLIITAITIIVISIFTVLCSYGIVVAKMAQFAHSEK
;
A
#
# COMPACT_ATOMS: atom_id res chain seq x y z
N MET A 1 -18.69 58.43 32.60
CA MET A 1 -17.52 57.64 33.03
C MET A 1 -17.99 56.19 33.12
N VAL A 2 -17.75 55.37 32.09
CA VAL A 2 -18.28 54.00 32.01
C VAL A 2 -17.25 53.09 32.69
N HIS A 3 -17.56 52.60 33.89
CA HIS A 3 -16.79 51.53 34.52
C HIS A 3 -17.10 50.23 33.77
N ILE A 4 -16.29 49.96 32.74
CA ILE A 4 -16.29 48.68 32.05
C ILE A 4 -15.75 47.65 33.06
N ASN A 5 -16.63 46.74 33.47
CA ASN A 5 -16.30 45.69 34.43
C ASN A 5 -15.40 44.66 33.72
N LEU A 6 -14.09 44.85 33.85
CA LEU A 6 -13.04 44.12 33.12
C LEU A 6 -13.17 42.60 33.26
N THR A 7 -13.69 42.13 34.40
CA THR A 7 -13.94 40.71 34.70
C THR A 7 -15.06 40.11 33.86
N ARG A 8 -16.10 40.89 33.53
CA ARG A 8 -17.20 40.44 32.68
C ARG A 8 -16.75 40.31 31.23
N LEU A 9 -15.93 41.24 30.77
CA LEU A 9 -15.35 41.22 29.42
C LEU A 9 -14.33 40.10 29.23
N ALA A 10 -13.50 39.81 30.25
CA ALA A 10 -12.58 38.68 30.22
C ALA A 10 -13.34 37.34 30.14
N HIS A 11 -14.44 37.20 30.88
CA HIS A 11 -15.25 35.98 30.86
C HIS A 11 -16.01 35.79 29.53
N GLU A 12 -16.54 36.88 28.94
CA GLU A 12 -17.16 36.84 27.60
C GLU A 12 -16.13 36.50 26.50
N CYS A 13 -14.88 36.96 26.62
CA CYS A 13 -13.80 36.58 25.72
C CYS A 13 -13.39 35.10 25.84
N GLU A 14 -13.30 34.55 27.05
CA GLU A 14 -13.02 33.12 27.26
C GLU A 14 -14.13 32.24 26.68
N LEU A 15 -15.40 32.62 26.90
CA LEU A 15 -16.55 31.91 26.33
C LEU A 15 -16.53 31.95 24.80
N GLN A 16 -16.33 33.12 24.18
CA GLN A 16 -16.22 33.23 22.72
C GLN A 16 -15.05 32.43 22.17
N MET A 17 -13.90 32.42 22.84
CA MET A 17 -12.73 31.66 22.40
C MET A 17 -12.97 30.15 22.49
N SER A 18 -13.64 29.67 23.55
CA SER A 18 -14.03 28.27 23.70
C SER A 18 -15.06 27.82 22.67
N GLU A 19 -16.03 28.69 22.34
CA GLU A 19 -17.05 28.43 21.32
C GLU A 19 -16.40 28.36 19.94
N GLN A 20 -15.45 29.24 19.65
CA GLN A 20 -14.70 29.25 18.40
C GLN A 20 -13.78 28.01 18.23
N GLU A 21 -13.22 27.48 19.32
CA GLU A 21 -12.46 26.23 19.32
C GLU A 21 -13.36 25.02 19.05
N ILE A 22 -14.53 24.93 19.70
CA ILE A 22 -15.51 23.87 19.46
C ILE A 22 -15.98 23.89 18.00
N ASP A 23 -16.30 25.07 17.48
CA ASP A 23 -16.79 25.26 16.11
C ASP A 23 -15.68 24.93 15.07
N GLN A 24 -14.41 25.20 15.39
CA GLN A 24 -13.27 24.73 14.58
C GLN A 24 -13.09 23.21 14.63
N ILE A 25 -13.27 22.59 15.79
CA ILE A 25 -13.17 21.13 15.96
C ILE A 25 -14.30 20.45 15.18
N GLU A 26 -15.52 20.94 15.28
CA GLU A 26 -16.69 20.41 14.56
C GLU A 26 -16.52 20.54 13.03
N ARG A 27 -16.03 21.68 12.54
CA ARG A 27 -15.68 21.83 11.10
C ARG A 27 -14.57 20.88 10.66
N ARG A 28 -13.58 20.60 11.50
CA ARG A 28 -12.53 19.62 11.20
C ARG A 28 -13.11 18.20 11.14
N HIS A 29 -14.00 17.83 12.06
CA HIS A 29 -14.70 16.55 12.04
C HIS A 29 -15.60 16.41 10.81
N ALA A 30 -16.42 17.40 10.49
CA ALA A 30 -17.26 17.39 9.29
C ALA A 30 -16.44 17.28 7.98
N LYS A 31 -15.27 17.92 7.93
CA LYS A 31 -14.35 17.79 6.78
C LYS A 31 -13.72 16.40 6.72
N LEU A 32 -13.33 15.82 7.86
CA LEU A 32 -12.81 14.45 7.95
C LEU A 32 -13.87 13.43 7.52
N ASP A 33 -15.12 13.58 7.96
CA ASP A 33 -16.20 12.68 7.58
C ASP A 33 -16.46 12.72 6.08
N LYS A 34 -16.52 13.92 5.48
CA LYS A 34 -16.69 14.07 4.02
C LYS A 34 -15.54 13.46 3.21
N SER A 35 -14.30 13.60 3.70
CA SER A 35 -13.13 12.97 3.06
C SER A 35 -13.15 11.45 3.21
N THR A 36 -13.53 10.95 4.38
CA THR A 36 -13.68 9.52 4.65
C THR A 36 -14.75 8.89 3.75
N ASP A 37 -15.90 9.54 3.59
CA ASP A 37 -16.97 9.11 2.69
C ASP A 37 -16.51 9.04 1.23
N SER A 38 -15.73 10.05 0.79
CA SER A 38 -15.19 10.07 -0.57
C SER A 38 -14.21 8.91 -0.79
N ILE A 39 -13.37 8.59 0.20
CA ILE A 39 -12.44 7.46 0.15
C ILE A 39 -13.22 6.14 0.14
N LEU A 40 -14.24 6.00 1.00
CA LEU A 40 -15.11 4.84 1.09
C LEU A 40 -15.79 4.50 -0.23
N LEU A 41 -16.15 5.51 -1.01
CA LEU A 41 -16.81 5.32 -2.31
C LEU A 41 -15.80 5.08 -3.44
N MET A 42 -14.66 5.77 -3.45
CA MET A 42 -13.67 5.67 -4.52
C MET A 42 -12.81 4.41 -4.44
N THR A 43 -12.43 3.97 -3.23
CA THR A 43 -11.59 2.78 -3.01
C THR A 43 -12.18 1.48 -3.61
N PRO A 44 -13.46 1.12 -3.39
CA PRO A 44 -14.04 -0.07 -4.03
C PRO A 44 -14.13 0.07 -5.55
N ILE A 45 -14.41 1.27 -6.09
CA ILE A 45 -14.46 1.51 -7.53
C ILE A 45 -13.08 1.25 -8.15
N PHE A 46 -12.02 1.84 -7.61
CA PHE A 46 -10.66 1.59 -8.08
C PHE A 46 -10.25 0.13 -7.93
N SER A 47 -10.70 -0.52 -6.85
CA SER A 47 -10.46 -1.94 -6.64
C SER A 47 -11.11 -2.82 -7.71
N ILE A 48 -12.38 -2.58 -8.05
CA ILE A 48 -13.10 -3.30 -9.11
C ILE A 48 -12.42 -3.10 -10.46
N ILE A 49 -12.04 -1.86 -10.78
CA ILE A 49 -11.32 -1.55 -12.02
C ILE A 49 -9.99 -2.31 -12.06
N SER A 50 -9.20 -2.22 -10.98
CA SER A 50 -7.91 -2.93 -10.85
C SER A 50 -8.08 -4.44 -10.98
N PHE A 51 -9.12 -5.01 -10.37
CA PHE A 51 -9.46 -6.43 -10.46
C PHE A 51 -9.72 -6.86 -11.91
N ILE A 52 -10.57 -6.12 -12.63
CA ILE A 52 -10.90 -6.42 -14.04
C ILE A 52 -9.62 -6.41 -14.89
N PHE A 53 -8.82 -5.33 -14.81
CA PHE A 53 -7.58 -5.24 -15.56
C PHE A 53 -6.58 -6.35 -15.22
N SER A 54 -6.44 -6.68 -13.93
CA SER A 54 -5.51 -7.72 -13.48
C SER A 54 -5.95 -9.11 -13.93
N VAL A 55 -7.25 -9.43 -13.89
CA VAL A 55 -7.81 -10.68 -14.40
C VAL A 55 -7.63 -10.77 -15.92
N THR A 56 -7.92 -9.69 -16.66
CA THR A 56 -7.70 -9.66 -18.12
C THR A 56 -6.23 -9.85 -18.47
N LEU A 57 -5.32 -9.18 -17.75
CA LEU A 57 -3.88 -9.33 -17.94
C LEU A 57 -3.42 -10.76 -17.65
N LEU A 58 -3.89 -11.35 -16.55
CA LEU A 58 -3.58 -12.73 -16.20
C LEU A 58 -4.06 -13.71 -17.27
N ALA A 59 -5.29 -13.54 -17.76
CA ALA A 59 -5.85 -14.36 -18.83
C ALA A 59 -5.04 -14.23 -20.14
N ALA A 60 -4.64 -13.02 -20.51
CA ALA A 60 -3.82 -12.78 -21.70
C ALA A 60 -2.42 -13.43 -21.58
N ILE A 61 -1.80 -13.36 -20.39
CA ILE A 61 -0.52 -14.01 -20.12
C ILE A 61 -0.67 -15.54 -20.20
N LEU A 62 -1.68 -16.11 -19.52
CA LEU A 62 -1.95 -17.55 -19.54
C LEU A 62 -2.22 -18.06 -20.95
N PHE A 63 -3.06 -17.37 -21.73
CA PHE A 63 -3.32 -17.71 -23.12
C PHE A 63 -2.04 -17.70 -23.96
N SER A 64 -1.19 -16.69 -23.78
CA SER A 64 0.09 -16.59 -24.49
C SER A 64 1.09 -17.68 -24.09
N LEU A 65 1.06 -18.12 -22.82
CA LEU A 65 1.87 -19.24 -22.32
C LEU A 65 1.40 -20.59 -22.85
N LEU A 66 0.08 -20.83 -22.86
CA LEU A 66 -0.52 -22.06 -23.41
C LEU A 66 -0.20 -22.21 -24.91
N ARG A 67 -0.23 -21.11 -25.65
CA ARG A 67 0.17 -21.07 -27.06
C ARG A 67 1.69 -21.10 -27.28
N ARG A 68 2.50 -21.25 -26.22
CA ARG A 68 3.98 -21.22 -26.24
C ARG A 68 4.58 -20.01 -26.95
N LYS A 69 3.84 -18.89 -27.04
CA LYS A 69 4.31 -17.65 -27.68
C LYS A 69 5.34 -16.91 -26.82
N ILE A 70 5.42 -17.25 -25.53
CA ILE A 70 6.17 -16.50 -24.54
C ILE A 70 6.94 -17.47 -23.62
N PRO A 71 8.19 -17.16 -23.21
CA PRO A 71 8.96 -17.98 -22.28
C PRO A 71 8.39 -17.93 -20.85
N SER A 72 7.90 -19.06 -20.34
CA SER A 72 7.24 -19.17 -19.02
C SER A 72 8.04 -18.63 -17.83
N ARG A 73 9.37 -18.72 -17.89
CA ARG A 73 10.27 -18.33 -16.79
C ARG A 73 10.28 -16.81 -16.53
N LYS A 74 10.30 -16.00 -17.60
CA LYS A 74 10.31 -14.53 -17.48
C LYS A 74 8.99 -13.99 -16.92
N TYR A 75 7.92 -14.72 -17.18
CA TYR A 75 6.56 -14.29 -16.83
C TYR A 75 6.07 -14.88 -15.51
N SER A 76 6.79 -15.81 -14.89
CA SER A 76 6.43 -16.38 -13.58
C SER A 76 6.35 -15.32 -12.48
N ILE A 77 7.29 -14.36 -12.45
CA ILE A 77 7.26 -13.24 -11.48
C ILE A 77 6.11 -12.29 -11.80
N ILE A 78 5.87 -12.01 -13.09
CA ILE A 78 4.78 -11.15 -13.54
C ILE A 78 3.42 -11.76 -13.14
N ILE A 79 3.23 -13.06 -13.36
CA ILE A 79 2.02 -13.79 -12.95
C ILE A 79 1.84 -13.74 -11.43
N SER A 80 2.90 -13.97 -10.65
CA SER A 80 2.84 -13.90 -9.18
C SER A 80 2.44 -12.50 -8.70
N ARG A 81 2.96 -11.45 -9.34
CA ARG A 81 2.57 -10.07 -9.08
C ARG A 81 1.10 -9.82 -9.44
N THR A 82 0.68 -10.20 -10.64
CA THR A 82 -0.72 -10.04 -11.08
C THR A 82 -1.68 -10.82 -10.17
N ALA A 83 -1.30 -11.99 -9.69
CA ALA A 83 -2.07 -12.75 -8.72
C ALA A 83 -2.18 -12.00 -7.37
N ALA A 84 -1.11 -11.33 -6.93
CA ALA A 84 -1.15 -10.50 -5.73
C ALA A 84 -2.01 -9.23 -5.91
N ASP A 85 -2.01 -8.64 -7.11
CA ASP A 85 -2.88 -7.50 -7.46
C ASP A 85 -4.37 -7.91 -7.44
N ILE A 86 -4.69 -9.10 -7.96
CA ILE A 86 -6.03 -9.70 -7.88
C ILE A 86 -6.41 -9.94 -6.41
N PHE A 87 -5.53 -10.59 -5.63
CA PHE A 87 -5.76 -10.87 -4.22
C PHE A 87 -6.01 -9.59 -3.42
N SER A 88 -5.19 -8.56 -3.63
CA SER A 88 -5.34 -7.26 -2.97
C SER A 88 -6.65 -6.58 -3.34
N SER A 89 -7.02 -6.60 -4.62
CA SER A 89 -8.28 -6.01 -5.09
C SER A 89 -9.50 -6.74 -4.47
N VAL A 90 -9.47 -8.07 -4.40
CA VAL A 90 -10.54 -8.86 -3.76
C VAL A 90 -10.67 -8.51 -2.27
N LEU A 91 -9.55 -8.44 -1.54
CA LEU A 91 -9.56 -8.07 -0.13
C LEU A 91 -10.07 -6.64 0.08
N ILE A 92 -9.66 -5.70 -0.76
CA ILE A 92 -10.12 -4.32 -0.69
C ILE A 92 -11.64 -4.24 -0.92
N ALA A 93 -12.14 -4.95 -1.94
CA ALA A 93 -13.56 -4.99 -2.23
C ALA A 93 -14.37 -5.63 -1.09
N ALA A 94 -13.87 -6.73 -0.51
CA ALA A 94 -14.51 -7.38 0.63
C ALA A 94 -14.60 -6.43 1.83
N ALA A 95 -13.50 -5.76 2.18
CA ALA A 95 -13.49 -4.81 3.28
C ALA A 95 -14.36 -3.57 3.01
N SER A 96 -14.46 -3.08 1.76
CA SER A 96 -15.42 -2.03 1.42
C SER A 96 -16.88 -2.46 1.60
N LEU A 97 -17.22 -3.71 1.28
CA LEU A 97 -18.57 -4.26 1.54
C LEU A 97 -18.86 -4.32 3.05
N PHE A 98 -17.90 -4.79 3.85
CA PHE A 98 -18.04 -4.81 5.31
C PHE A 98 -18.14 -3.41 5.93
N ALA A 99 -17.45 -2.42 5.37
CA ALA A 99 -17.52 -1.04 5.85
C ALA A 99 -18.93 -0.44 5.73
N ASN A 100 -19.65 -0.76 4.63
CA ASN A 100 -21.01 -0.27 4.39
C ASN A 100 -22.05 -0.87 5.35
N SER A 101 -21.79 -2.05 5.92
CA SER A 101 -22.72 -2.74 6.83
C SER A 101 -22.62 -2.27 8.29
N TYR A 102 -21.49 -1.70 8.71
CA TYR A 102 -21.20 -1.42 10.13
C TYR A 102 -20.87 0.06 10.43
N SER A 103 -21.17 0.99 9.51
CA SER A 103 -20.88 2.43 9.65
C SER A 103 -19.45 2.71 10.16
N ALA A 104 -18.44 2.08 9.56
CA ALA A 104 -17.14 1.92 10.20
C ALA A 104 -16.00 2.65 9.45
N SER A 105 -15.71 3.88 9.89
CA SER A 105 -14.46 4.60 9.59
C SER A 105 -13.21 3.74 9.88
N TYR A 106 -13.30 2.84 10.85
CA TYR A 106 -12.24 1.92 11.27
C TYR A 106 -11.86 0.86 10.23
N VAL A 107 -12.80 0.42 9.38
CA VAL A 107 -12.51 -0.55 8.30
C VAL A 107 -11.71 0.10 7.17
N VAL A 108 -11.91 1.40 6.93
CA VAL A 108 -11.13 2.20 5.98
C VAL A 108 -9.68 2.33 6.41
N LEU A 109 -9.46 2.53 7.71
CA LEU A 109 -8.12 2.63 8.25
C LEU A 109 -7.40 1.27 8.21
N ALA A 110 -8.12 0.17 8.45
CA ALA A 110 -7.61 -1.18 8.25
C ALA A 110 -7.26 -1.47 6.78
N LEU A 111 -8.09 -1.02 5.83
CA LEU A 111 -7.84 -1.07 4.40
C LEU A 111 -6.57 -0.31 4.00
N PHE A 112 -6.41 0.91 4.53
CA PHE A 112 -5.22 1.73 4.30
C PHE A 112 -3.96 1.04 4.82
N LEU A 113 -4.00 0.50 6.05
CA LEU A 113 -2.89 -0.25 6.63
C LEU A 113 -2.55 -1.50 5.80
N PHE A 114 -3.54 -2.21 5.29
CA PHE A 114 -3.31 -3.35 4.40
C PHE A 114 -2.64 -2.94 3.08
N ILE A 115 -3.15 -1.91 2.41
CA ILE A 115 -2.57 -1.37 1.17
C ILE A 115 -1.12 -0.93 1.40
N CYS A 116 -0.86 -0.22 2.49
CA CYS A 116 0.46 0.26 2.87
C CYS A 116 1.43 -0.88 3.25
N THR A 117 0.94 -1.97 3.85
CA THR A 117 1.83 -3.04 4.34
C THR A 117 2.05 -4.12 3.29
N PHE A 118 0.99 -4.81 2.89
CA PHE A 118 1.07 -5.89 1.92
C PHE A 118 1.42 -5.36 0.53
N GLY A 119 0.71 -4.33 0.07
CA GLY A 119 0.84 -3.81 -1.29
C GLY A 119 2.24 -3.26 -1.58
N VAL A 120 2.79 -2.44 -0.69
CA VAL A 120 4.11 -1.80 -0.88
C VAL A 120 5.24 -2.84 -0.91
N ILE A 121 5.27 -3.78 0.03
CA ILE A 121 6.31 -4.82 0.08
C ILE A 121 6.21 -5.73 -1.16
N GLN A 122 5.00 -6.16 -1.52
CA GLN A 122 4.80 -7.05 -2.65
C GLN A 122 5.15 -6.38 -3.98
N LEU A 123 4.73 -5.12 -4.16
CA LEU A 123 5.01 -4.33 -5.36
C LEU A 123 6.51 -4.09 -5.55
N THR A 124 7.18 -3.64 -4.48
CA THR A 124 8.61 -3.28 -4.54
C THR A 124 9.50 -4.50 -4.69
N SER A 125 9.26 -5.56 -3.93
CA SER A 125 10.01 -6.81 -4.05
C SER A 125 9.84 -7.47 -5.43
N SER A 126 8.60 -7.49 -5.97
CA SER A 126 8.34 -8.00 -7.32
C SER A 126 9.04 -7.16 -8.39
N HIS A 127 9.07 -5.83 -8.23
CA HIS A 127 9.75 -4.94 -9.17
C HIS A 127 11.27 -5.18 -9.20
N ILE A 128 11.89 -5.24 -8.02
CA ILE A 128 13.32 -5.56 -7.86
C ILE A 128 13.62 -6.93 -8.50
N ALA A 129 12.79 -7.94 -8.24
CA ALA A 129 12.98 -9.28 -8.79
C ALA A 129 12.92 -9.29 -10.33
N VAL A 130 12.00 -8.53 -10.94
CA VAL A 130 11.92 -8.37 -12.41
C VAL A 130 13.17 -7.67 -12.97
N ILE A 131 13.68 -6.64 -12.30
CA ILE A 131 14.88 -5.92 -12.72
C ILE A 131 16.11 -6.82 -12.68
N ILE A 132 16.29 -7.55 -11.56
CA ILE A 132 17.37 -8.54 -11.42
C ILE A 132 17.25 -9.59 -12.53
N LEU A 133 16.04 -10.11 -12.77
CA LEU A 133 15.82 -11.10 -13.82
C LEU A 133 16.18 -10.56 -15.21
N ARG A 134 15.82 -9.29 -15.49
CA ARG A 134 16.18 -8.60 -16.74
C ARG A 134 17.69 -8.43 -16.85
N GLN A 135 18.36 -8.01 -15.79
CA GLN A 135 19.81 -7.81 -15.76
C GLN A 135 20.57 -9.12 -15.98
N ILE A 136 20.16 -10.22 -15.34
CA ILE A 136 20.75 -11.54 -15.57
C ILE A 136 20.50 -12.00 -17.02
N SER A 137 19.29 -11.76 -17.55
CA SER A 137 18.97 -12.11 -18.95
C SER A 137 19.83 -11.37 -19.97
N VAL A 138 20.25 -10.13 -19.68
CA VAL A 138 21.09 -9.32 -20.60
C VAL A 138 22.57 -9.66 -20.44
N THR A 139 23.05 -9.79 -19.19
CA THR A 139 24.48 -10.00 -18.89
C THR A 139 24.98 -11.42 -19.17
N ARG A 140 24.13 -12.44 -19.05
CA ARG A 140 24.53 -13.85 -19.20
C ARG A 140 23.49 -14.68 -19.99
N PRO A 141 23.34 -14.47 -21.31
CA PRO A 141 22.33 -15.14 -22.11
C PRO A 141 22.49 -16.68 -22.13
N TYR A 142 23.72 -17.19 -22.23
CA TYR A 142 24.01 -18.63 -22.29
C TYR A 142 23.87 -19.36 -20.93
N GLY A 143 24.03 -18.64 -19.81
CA GLY A 143 23.88 -19.19 -18.45
C GLY A 143 22.48 -18.97 -17.84
N PHE A 144 21.61 -18.22 -18.52
CA PHE A 144 20.30 -17.81 -18.00
C PHE A 144 19.42 -19.01 -17.61
N GLN A 145 19.46 -20.09 -18.40
CA GLN A 145 18.65 -21.28 -18.13
C GLN A 145 19.05 -22.04 -16.85
N SER A 146 20.33 -22.03 -16.48
CA SER A 146 20.86 -22.68 -15.28
C SER A 146 20.58 -21.85 -14.02
N ILE A 147 20.77 -20.52 -14.12
CA ILE A 147 20.59 -19.61 -12.99
C ILE A 147 19.11 -19.39 -12.66
N CYS A 148 18.28 -19.16 -13.69
CA CYS A 148 16.85 -18.87 -13.56
C CYS A 148 15.99 -20.12 -13.81
N SER A 149 16.21 -21.16 -13.00
CA SER A 149 15.32 -22.32 -12.95
C SER A 149 13.96 -21.94 -12.37
N ILE A 150 12.89 -22.57 -12.86
CA ILE A 150 11.51 -22.33 -12.39
C ILE A 150 11.36 -22.56 -10.88
N ARG A 151 12.12 -23.51 -10.31
CA ARG A 151 12.12 -23.77 -8.87
C ARG A 151 12.64 -22.57 -8.07
N ARG A 152 13.72 -21.94 -8.53
CA ARG A 152 14.31 -20.77 -7.87
C ARG A 152 13.41 -19.55 -7.99
N LEU A 153 12.81 -19.35 -9.17
CA LEU A 153 11.85 -18.26 -9.37
C LEU A 153 10.59 -18.44 -8.51
N SER A 154 10.09 -19.68 -8.39
CA SER A 154 8.99 -20.01 -7.48
C SER A 154 9.36 -19.79 -6.02
N LEU A 155 10.59 -20.14 -5.60
CA LEU A 155 11.08 -19.85 -4.24
C LEU A 155 11.15 -18.34 -3.97
N VAL A 156 11.63 -17.54 -4.92
CA VAL A 156 11.66 -16.08 -4.79
C VAL A 156 10.22 -15.53 -4.65
N ALA A 157 9.30 -15.98 -5.51
CA ALA A 157 7.90 -15.59 -5.42
C ALA A 157 7.25 -16.04 -4.09
N GLY A 158 7.48 -17.27 -3.65
CA GLY A 158 6.99 -17.76 -2.36
C GLY A 158 7.53 -16.95 -1.20
N PHE A 159 8.83 -16.62 -1.23
CA PHE A 159 9.46 -15.78 -0.21
C PHE A 159 8.86 -14.37 -0.17
N THR A 160 8.63 -13.72 -1.32
CA THR A 160 8.02 -12.39 -1.34
C THR A 160 6.60 -12.42 -0.78
N TRP A 161 5.81 -13.45 -1.10
CA TRP A 161 4.48 -13.64 -0.52
C TRP A 161 4.52 -13.83 1.00
N CYS A 162 5.39 -14.72 1.50
CA CYS A 162 5.55 -14.95 2.93
C CYS A 162 5.98 -13.67 3.67
N LEU A 163 6.93 -12.92 3.11
CA LEU A 163 7.39 -11.67 3.68
C LEU A 163 6.27 -10.62 3.73
N SER A 164 5.50 -10.48 2.64
CA SER A 164 4.38 -9.53 2.57
C SER A 164 3.26 -9.89 3.55
N ILE A 165 2.92 -11.17 3.69
CA ILE A 165 1.90 -11.65 4.65
C ILE A 165 2.40 -11.48 6.09
N MET A 166 3.65 -11.84 6.38
CA MET A 166 4.21 -11.70 7.72
C MET A 166 4.28 -10.23 8.12
N TYR A 167 4.68 -9.35 7.20
CA TYR A 167 4.72 -7.92 7.44
C TYR A 167 3.32 -7.33 7.66
N SER A 168 2.31 -7.71 6.87
CA SER A 168 0.94 -7.25 7.10
C SER A 168 0.34 -7.80 8.40
N ALA A 169 0.64 -9.05 8.76
CA ALA A 169 0.20 -9.65 10.02
C ALA A 169 0.77 -8.96 11.25
N ALA A 170 1.97 -8.36 11.17
CA ALA A 170 2.56 -7.58 12.26
C ALA A 170 1.72 -6.35 12.66
N TYR A 171 0.85 -5.87 11.76
CA TYR A 171 -0.06 -4.75 12.01
C TYR A 171 -1.44 -5.19 12.50
N ALA A 172 -1.68 -6.50 12.70
CA ALA A 172 -2.94 -6.99 13.24
C ALA A 172 -3.31 -6.36 14.61
N PRO A 173 -2.37 -6.16 15.57
CA PRO A 173 -2.67 -5.47 16.83
C PRO A 173 -3.08 -4.01 16.66
N MET A 174 -2.58 -3.34 15.61
CA MET A 174 -2.99 -1.98 15.28
C MET A 174 -4.41 -1.98 14.73
N THR A 175 -4.73 -2.93 13.85
CA THR A 175 -6.09 -3.12 13.32
C THR A 175 -7.11 -3.42 14.43
N THR A 176 -6.75 -4.19 15.46
CA THR A 176 -7.66 -4.48 16.57
C THR A 176 -7.94 -3.27 17.45
N VAL A 177 -6.93 -2.43 17.72
CA VAL A 177 -7.13 -1.16 18.43
C VAL A 177 -7.94 -0.17 17.60
N ILE A 178 -7.76 -0.18 16.28
CA ILE A 178 -8.57 0.63 15.36
C ILE A 178 -10.03 0.19 15.40
N VAL A 179 -10.33 -1.10 15.36
CA VAL A 179 -11.71 -1.60 15.40
C VAL A 179 -12.35 -1.39 16.77
N ASP A 180 -11.57 -1.45 17.84
CA ASP A 180 -12.05 -1.31 19.22
C ASP A 180 -11.07 -0.47 20.05
N ALA A 181 -11.31 0.83 20.07
CA ALA A 181 -10.48 1.81 20.78
C ALA A 181 -10.39 1.53 22.29
N SER A 182 -11.36 0.82 22.88
CA SER A 182 -11.33 0.46 24.30
C SER A 182 -10.19 -0.48 24.68
N LYS A 183 -9.54 -1.10 23.68
CA LYS A 183 -8.44 -2.07 23.86
C LYS A 183 -7.06 -1.46 23.66
N GLU A 184 -6.96 -0.15 23.42
CA GLU A 184 -5.70 0.56 23.14
C GLU A 184 -4.61 0.26 24.17
N ASP A 185 -4.89 0.51 25.46
CA ASP A 185 -3.92 0.34 26.55
C ASP A 185 -3.48 -1.10 26.76
N ARG A 186 -4.30 -2.08 26.35
CA ARG A 186 -4.06 -3.51 26.59
C ARG A 186 -3.40 -4.23 25.42
N VAL A 187 -3.65 -3.81 24.19
CA VAL A 187 -3.26 -4.55 22.98
C VAL A 187 -2.13 -3.86 22.22
N CYS A 188 -2.22 -2.55 22.01
CA CYS A 188 -1.24 -1.79 21.24
C CYS A 188 -1.23 -0.33 21.73
N PRO A 189 -0.55 -0.04 22.85
CA PRO A 189 -0.47 1.31 23.41
C PRO A 189 0.30 2.24 22.46
N PHE A 190 -0.06 3.52 22.48
CA PHE A 190 0.46 4.54 21.55
C PHE A 190 2.00 4.59 21.53
N ASP A 191 2.63 4.72 22.70
CA ASP A 191 4.07 4.94 22.81
C ASP A 191 4.93 3.73 22.39
N ASN A 192 4.48 2.52 22.73
CA ASN A 192 5.29 1.31 22.58
C ASN A 192 4.93 0.47 21.35
N CYS A 193 3.77 0.69 20.73
CA CYS A 193 3.28 -0.12 19.63
C CYS A 193 2.84 0.73 18.43
N GLN A 194 1.88 1.63 18.56
CA GLN A 194 1.35 2.37 17.41
C GLN A 194 2.39 3.31 16.78
N ARG A 195 3.04 4.14 17.60
CA ARG A 195 4.06 5.09 17.14
C ARG A 195 5.24 4.40 16.43
N PRO A 196 5.90 3.37 17.00
CA PRO A 196 6.98 2.69 16.30
C PRO A 196 6.52 1.94 15.04
N LEU A 197 5.31 1.36 15.03
CA LEU A 197 4.74 0.72 13.83
C LEU A 197 4.54 1.74 12.70
N ILE A 198 3.96 2.90 12.98
CA ILE A 198 3.77 3.96 11.99
C ILE A 198 5.12 4.47 11.45
N ILE A 199 6.09 4.71 12.33
CA ILE A 199 7.44 5.13 11.92
C ILE A 199 8.09 4.09 11.01
N THR A 200 7.95 2.80 11.35
CA THR A 200 8.47 1.69 10.55
C THR A 200 7.79 1.63 9.18
N ALA A 201 6.46 1.79 9.13
CA ALA A 201 5.71 1.83 7.88
C ALA A 201 6.17 2.96 6.96
N ILE A 202 6.27 4.19 7.48
CA ILE A 202 6.72 5.36 6.70
C ILE A 202 8.14 5.14 6.19
N THR A 203 9.05 4.66 7.04
CA THR A 203 10.45 4.40 6.68
C THR A 203 10.54 3.40 5.54
N ILE A 204 9.79 2.30 5.62
CA ILE A 204 9.73 1.28 4.57
C ILE A 204 9.17 1.86 3.27
N ILE A 205 8.09 2.65 3.32
CA ILE A 205 7.51 3.30 2.14
C ILE A 205 8.55 4.21 1.46
N VAL A 206 9.27 5.03 2.22
CA VAL A 206 10.30 5.93 1.68
C VAL A 206 11.42 5.14 1.01
N ILE A 207 11.94 4.10 1.67
CA ILE A 207 12.99 3.22 1.12
C ILE A 207 12.48 2.53 -0.16
N SER A 208 11.24 2.03 -0.14
CA SER A 208 10.59 1.38 -1.27
C SER A 208 10.46 2.30 -2.48
N ILE A 209 9.97 3.54 -2.28
CA ILE A 209 9.86 4.55 -3.35
C ILE A 209 11.24 4.87 -3.91
N PHE A 210 12.22 5.16 -3.04
CA PHE A 210 13.58 5.45 -3.46
C PHE A 210 14.18 4.30 -4.28
N THR A 211 13.99 3.06 -3.83
CA THR A 211 14.47 1.86 -4.53
C THR A 211 13.85 1.73 -5.92
N VAL A 212 12.54 1.96 -6.05
CA VAL A 212 11.86 1.93 -7.36
C VAL A 212 12.41 3.03 -8.28
N LEU A 213 12.53 4.27 -7.79
CA LEU A 213 13.05 5.39 -8.57
C LEU A 213 14.50 5.15 -9.04
N CYS A 214 15.39 4.75 -8.12
CA CYS A 214 16.77 4.40 -8.46
C CYS A 214 16.83 3.28 -9.49
N SER A 215 16.00 2.25 -9.32
CA SER A 215 15.99 1.12 -10.24
C SER A 215 15.54 1.50 -11.65
N TYR A 216 14.59 2.42 -11.77
CA TYR A 216 14.16 2.97 -13.05
C TYR A 216 15.28 3.80 -13.69
N GLY A 217 15.95 4.65 -12.90
CA GLY A 217 17.12 5.41 -13.33
C GLY A 217 18.24 4.53 -13.88
N ILE A 218 18.55 3.41 -13.21
CA ILE A 218 19.55 2.43 -13.68
C ILE A 218 19.14 1.84 -15.04
N VAL A 219 17.88 1.46 -15.21
CA VAL A 219 17.37 0.90 -16.48
C VAL A 219 17.48 1.92 -17.62
N VAL A 220 17.08 3.17 -17.37
CA VAL A 220 17.17 4.25 -18.36
C VAL A 220 18.63 4.53 -18.74
N ALA A 221 19.52 4.66 -17.75
CA ALA A 221 20.95 4.88 -17.99
C ALA A 221 21.56 3.73 -18.82
N LYS A 222 21.18 2.48 -18.53
CA LYS A 222 21.62 1.32 -19.31
C LYS A 222 21.10 1.35 -20.75
N MET A 223 19.84 1.72 -20.98
CA MET A 223 19.28 1.85 -22.33
C MET A 223 19.98 2.96 -23.11
N ALA A 224 20.30 4.08 -22.47
CA ALA A 224 21.07 5.16 -23.09
C ALA A 224 22.51 4.73 -23.45
N GLN A 225 23.16 3.94 -22.59
CA GLN A 225 24.49 3.37 -22.88
C GLN A 225 24.47 2.46 -24.12
N PHE A 226 23.46 1.59 -24.26
CA PHE A 226 23.35 0.73 -25.45
C PHE A 226 23.07 1.54 -26.72
N ALA A 227 22.19 2.54 -26.66
CA ALA A 227 21.88 3.40 -27.81
C ALA A 227 23.09 4.22 -28.29
N HIS A 228 23.98 4.61 -27.37
CA HIS A 228 25.24 5.28 -27.74
C HIS A 228 26.32 4.32 -28.24
N SER A 229 26.30 3.06 -27.83
CA SER A 229 27.25 2.03 -28.28
C SER A 229 26.94 1.48 -29.68
N GLU A 230 25.72 1.67 -30.20
CA GLU A 230 25.31 1.28 -31.56
C GLU A 230 25.57 2.36 -32.63
N LYS A 231 26.10 3.52 -32.25
CA LYS A 231 26.58 4.57 -33.16
C LYS A 231 28.10 4.53 -33.29
#